data_AF-A0A7S1FJ75-F1
#
_entry.id   AF-A0A7S1FJ75-F1
#
_cell.length_a   1.000
_cell.length_b   1.000
_cell.length_c   1.000
_cell.angle_alpha   90.00
_cell.angle_beta   90.00
_cell.angle_gamma   90.00
#
_symmetry.space_group_name_H-M   'P 1'
#
loop_
_entity.id
_entity.type
_entity.pdbx_description
1 polymer ?
#
loop_
_entity_poly.entity_id
_entity_poly.type
_entity_poly.pdbx_seq_one_letter_code
_entity_poly.pdbx_strand_id
1 'polypeptide(L)'
;HSEFVTVSANNAATSKLLGIAINRLNKFYAPALHKAAPKAELSGEDRIYVNMGGEITTAAPSGIAGTDVSRVQLLQQPVAEPFTSKFEKKSGGFSGVVALLKKLISDVEKDSTEAKTEEKNSQEQYEEFMAESSASRADKVKEITGLNDSEATLQSSMTATKADLQSAQSSALASSKVLASLH
;
A
#
# COMPACT_ATOMS: atom_id res chain seq x y z
N HIS A 1 2.91 4.24 0.19
CA HIS A 1 1.76 4.17 -0.72
C HIS A 1 2.03 4.42 -2.22
N SER A 2 2.27 5.65 -2.70
CA SER A 2 2.38 5.90 -4.17
C SER A 2 3.53 5.12 -4.83
N GLU A 3 4.69 5.05 -4.17
CA GLU A 3 5.80 4.22 -4.61
C GLU A 3 5.44 2.73 -4.59
N PHE A 4 4.78 2.25 -3.52
CA PHE A 4 4.29 0.87 -3.43
C PHE A 4 3.35 0.50 -4.59
N VAL A 5 2.40 1.37 -4.93
CA VAL A 5 1.47 1.15 -6.06
C VAL A 5 2.26 1.02 -7.37
N THR A 6 3.22 1.91 -7.59
CA THR A 6 4.05 1.92 -8.79
C THR A 6 4.93 0.67 -8.88
N VAL A 7 5.63 0.32 -7.80
CA VAL A 7 6.49 -0.86 -7.72
C VAL A 7 5.66 -2.14 -7.87
N SER A 8 4.48 -2.23 -7.26
CA SER A 8 3.61 -3.39 -7.39
C SER A 8 3.12 -3.58 -8.83
N ALA A 9 2.74 -2.50 -9.52
CA ALA A 9 2.37 -2.54 -10.94
C ALA A 9 3.55 -2.97 -11.83
N ASN A 10 4.74 -2.42 -11.59
CA ASN A 10 5.96 -2.76 -12.34
C ASN A 10 6.40 -4.22 -12.11
N ASN A 11 6.32 -4.72 -10.88
CA ASN A 11 6.63 -6.12 -10.56
C ASN A 11 5.64 -7.06 -11.24
N ALA A 12 4.34 -6.74 -11.22
CA ALA A 12 3.32 -7.52 -11.92
C ALA A 12 3.56 -7.55 -13.45
N ALA A 13 3.92 -6.42 -14.06
CA ALA A 13 4.26 -6.36 -15.48
C ALA A 13 5.54 -7.14 -15.81
N THR A 14 6.55 -7.09 -14.94
CA THR A 14 7.80 -7.84 -15.10
C THR A 14 7.53 -9.34 -15.13
N SER A 15 6.79 -9.87 -14.15
CA SER A 15 6.43 -11.29 -14.12
C SER A 15 5.63 -11.73 -15.35
N LYS A 16 4.71 -10.88 -15.83
CA LYS A 16 3.93 -11.14 -17.05
C LYS A 16 4.82 -11.15 -18.31
N LEU A 17 5.74 -10.19 -18.43
CA LEU A 17 6.66 -10.10 -19.58
C LEU A 17 7.61 -11.31 -19.63
N LEU A 18 8.20 -11.68 -18.49
CA LEU A 18 9.07 -12.85 -18.39
C LEU A 18 8.29 -14.15 -18.66
N GLY A 19 7.03 -14.25 -18.21
CA GLY A 19 6.15 -15.35 -18.55
C GLY A 19 5.89 -15.48 -20.06
N ILE A 20 5.67 -14.35 -20.76
CA ILE A 20 5.55 -14.32 -22.23
C ILE A 20 6.86 -14.77 -22.90
N ALA A 21 8.00 -14.31 -22.38
CA ALA A 21 9.31 -14.69 -22.90
C ALA A 21 9.55 -16.21 -22.78
N ILE A 22 9.29 -16.80 -21.59
CA ILE A 22 9.37 -18.25 -21.35
C ILE A 22 8.46 -19.01 -22.30
N ASN A 23 7.22 -18.53 -22.50
CA ASN A 23 6.28 -19.20 -23.38
C ASN A 23 6.73 -19.17 -24.85
N ARG A 24 7.22 -18.04 -25.35
CA ARG A 24 7.81 -17.93 -26.69
C ARG A 24 8.99 -18.87 -26.86
N LEU A 25 9.87 -18.90 -25.88
CA LEU A 25 11.01 -19.80 -25.80
C LEU A 25 10.59 -21.28 -25.88
N ASN A 26 9.56 -21.67 -25.12
CA ASN A 26 8.98 -23.02 -25.19
C ASN A 26 8.44 -23.34 -26.59
N LYS A 27 7.81 -22.38 -27.30
CA LYS A 27 7.32 -22.58 -28.68
C LYS A 27 8.39 -23.14 -29.61
N PHE A 28 9.62 -22.64 -29.50
CA PHE A 28 10.72 -22.99 -30.40
C PHE A 28 11.51 -24.22 -29.91
N TYR A 29 11.84 -24.27 -28.61
CA TYR A 29 12.75 -25.27 -28.04
C TYR A 29 12.06 -26.44 -27.34
N ALA A 30 10.85 -26.26 -26.81
CA ALA A 30 10.09 -27.29 -26.08
C ALA A 30 8.58 -27.19 -26.38
N PRO A 31 8.12 -27.54 -27.60
CA PRO A 31 6.75 -27.29 -28.06
C PRO A 31 5.67 -27.88 -27.17
N ALA A 32 5.95 -29.01 -26.50
CA ALA A 32 5.03 -29.64 -25.54
C ALA A 32 4.71 -28.75 -24.32
N LEU A 33 5.58 -27.81 -23.97
CA LEU A 33 5.40 -26.87 -22.85
C LEU A 33 4.88 -25.50 -23.30
N HIS A 34 4.63 -25.30 -24.60
CA HIS A 34 4.10 -24.04 -25.11
C HIS A 34 2.61 -23.93 -24.79
N LYS A 35 2.21 -22.82 -24.17
CA LYS A 35 0.82 -22.49 -23.90
C LYS A 35 0.33 -21.53 -24.98
N ALA A 36 -0.62 -21.94 -25.83
CA ALA A 36 -1.22 -21.03 -26.78
C ALA A 36 -1.92 -19.87 -26.03
N ALA A 37 -1.81 -18.64 -26.56
CA ALA A 37 -2.60 -17.54 -26.03
C ALA A 37 -4.10 -17.91 -26.14
N PRO A 38 -4.93 -17.59 -25.13
CA PRO A 38 -6.37 -17.74 -25.23
C PRO A 38 -6.83 -17.05 -26.51
N LYS A 39 -7.66 -17.74 -27.31
CA LYS A 39 -8.30 -17.09 -28.45
C LYS A 39 -9.16 -15.97 -27.90
N ALA A 40 -9.08 -14.78 -28.50
CA ALA A 40 -9.99 -13.70 -28.16
C ALA A 40 -11.43 -14.22 -28.33
N GLU A 41 -12.26 -14.09 -27.31
CA GLU A 41 -13.67 -14.41 -27.44
C GLU A 41 -14.29 -13.37 -28.37
N LEU A 42 -14.67 -13.80 -29.57
CA LEU A 42 -15.43 -12.96 -30.49
C LEU A 42 -16.79 -12.65 -29.86
N SER A 43 -17.15 -11.37 -29.87
CA SER A 43 -18.52 -10.89 -29.61
C SER A 43 -19.53 -11.63 -30.52
N GLY A 44 -20.81 -11.67 -30.15
CA GLY A 44 -21.86 -12.31 -30.95
C GLY A 44 -21.90 -11.80 -32.39
N GLU A 45 -21.81 -10.48 -32.55
CA GLU A 45 -21.75 -9.78 -33.84
C GLU A 45 -20.48 -10.11 -34.64
N ASP A 46 -19.32 -10.13 -33.97
CA ASP A 46 -18.04 -10.49 -34.60
C ASP A 46 -18.05 -11.94 -35.09
N ARG A 47 -18.71 -12.83 -34.33
CA ARG A 47 -18.89 -14.23 -34.70
C ARG A 47 -19.74 -14.38 -35.96
N ILE A 48 -20.83 -13.61 -36.09
CA ILE A 48 -21.67 -13.61 -37.28
C ILE A 48 -20.89 -13.05 -38.49
N TYR A 49 -20.16 -11.96 -38.30
CA TYR A 49 -19.38 -11.33 -39.37
C TYR A 49 -18.27 -12.25 -39.91
N VAL A 50 -17.56 -12.97 -39.03
CA VAL A 50 -16.56 -13.98 -39.43
C VAL A 50 -17.21 -15.18 -40.12
N ASN A 51 -18.36 -15.66 -39.62
CA ASN A 51 -19.07 -16.76 -40.25
C ASN A 51 -19.64 -16.40 -41.63
N MET A 52 -19.88 -15.11 -41.91
CA MET A 52 -20.24 -14.60 -43.23
C MET A 52 -19.04 -14.25 -44.13
N GLY A 53 -17.82 -14.66 -43.73
CA GLY A 53 -16.61 -14.49 -44.54
C GLY A 53 -15.89 -13.15 -44.36
N GLY A 54 -16.28 -12.34 -43.37
CA GLY A 54 -15.59 -11.12 -43.00
C GLY A 54 -14.33 -11.39 -42.16
N GLU A 55 -13.28 -10.59 -42.33
CA GLU A 55 -12.07 -10.66 -41.51
C GLU A 55 -12.11 -9.56 -40.43
N ILE A 56 -11.98 -9.95 -39.16
CA ILE A 56 -11.80 -9.01 -38.03
C ILE A 56 -10.31 -8.94 -37.70
N THR A 57 -9.72 -7.77 -37.89
CA THR A 57 -8.36 -7.49 -37.45
C THR A 57 -8.38 -7.13 -35.97
N THR A 58 -7.98 -8.06 -35.10
CA THR A 58 -7.79 -7.72 -33.68
C THR A 58 -6.62 -6.74 -33.56
N ALA A 59 -6.86 -5.58 -32.96
CA ALA A 59 -5.79 -4.62 -32.70
C ALA A 59 -4.67 -5.28 -31.89
N ALA A 60 -3.43 -5.19 -32.39
CA ALA A 60 -2.29 -5.79 -31.72
C ALA A 60 -2.09 -5.13 -30.35
N PRO A 61 -2.01 -5.89 -29.23
CA PRO A 61 -1.87 -5.29 -27.90
C PRO A 61 -0.68 -4.34 -27.82
N SER A 62 -0.88 -3.06 -27.49
CA SER A 62 0.16 -2.01 -27.53
C SER A 62 1.17 -2.06 -26.37
N GLY A 63 0.94 -2.87 -25.34
CA GLY A 63 1.83 -2.99 -24.18
C GLY A 63 1.22 -3.86 -23.07
N ILE A 64 1.82 -3.83 -21.88
CA ILE A 64 1.22 -4.43 -20.67
C ILE A 64 0.36 -3.35 -19.99
N ALA A 65 -0.96 -3.55 -20.01
CA ALA A 65 -1.92 -2.63 -19.42
C ALA A 65 -1.55 -2.23 -17.98
N GLY A 66 -1.66 -0.94 -17.66
CA GLY A 66 -1.35 -0.40 -16.34
C GLY A 66 0.14 -0.11 -16.08
N THR A 67 1.00 -0.21 -17.09
CA THR A 67 2.43 0.13 -17.00
C THR A 67 2.93 0.84 -18.26
N ASP A 68 4.05 1.55 -18.16
CA ASP A 68 4.72 2.21 -19.30
C ASP A 68 5.47 1.23 -20.22
N VAL A 69 5.33 -0.08 -19.98
CA VAL A 69 5.95 -1.13 -20.79
C VAL A 69 5.23 -1.25 -22.13
N SER A 70 5.78 -0.53 -23.12
CA SER A 70 5.36 -0.61 -24.51
C SER A 70 5.63 -1.99 -25.11
N ARG A 71 4.79 -2.43 -26.05
CA ARG A 71 5.06 -3.62 -26.86
C ARG A 71 6.40 -3.40 -27.57
N VAL A 72 7.35 -4.32 -27.35
CA VAL A 72 8.50 -4.45 -28.23
C VAL A 72 8.01 -5.00 -29.56
N GLN A 73 7.80 -4.12 -30.53
CA GLN A 73 7.59 -4.49 -31.93
C GLN A 73 8.94 -4.97 -32.47
N LEU A 74 9.27 -6.25 -32.27
CA LEU A 74 10.29 -6.84 -33.13
C LEU A 74 9.75 -6.72 -34.55
N LEU A 75 10.49 -6.01 -35.41
CA LEU A 75 10.23 -5.94 -36.84
C LEU A 75 10.00 -7.38 -37.33
N GLN A 76 8.75 -7.77 -37.53
CA GLN A 76 8.43 -8.90 -38.37
C GLN A 76 8.75 -8.39 -39.78
N GLN A 77 10.01 -8.53 -40.18
CA GLN A 77 10.35 -8.39 -41.59
C GLN A 77 9.42 -9.33 -42.37
N PRO A 78 8.86 -8.89 -43.52
CA PRO A 78 8.12 -9.77 -44.39
C PRO A 78 8.96 -11.03 -44.59
N VAL A 79 8.36 -12.19 -44.36
CA VAL A 79 9.06 -13.48 -44.33
C VAL A 79 9.82 -13.59 -45.66
N ALA A 80 11.14 -13.39 -45.62
CA ALA A 80 12.00 -13.66 -46.76
C ALA A 80 11.75 -15.12 -47.17
N GLU A 81 11.86 -15.40 -48.48
CA GLU A 81 11.68 -16.71 -49.07
C GLU A 81 12.17 -17.84 -48.16
N PRO A 82 11.43 -18.96 -48.05
CA PRO A 82 11.59 -19.94 -46.99
C PRO A 82 13.07 -20.27 -46.79
N PHE A 83 13.59 -19.91 -45.63
CA PHE A 83 14.98 -20.17 -45.25
C PHE A 83 15.21 -21.69 -45.32
N THR A 84 15.91 -22.16 -46.35
CA THR A 84 16.08 -23.60 -46.64
C THR A 84 17.16 -24.27 -45.80
N SER A 85 17.88 -23.52 -44.96
CA SER A 85 18.79 -24.14 -44.00
C SER A 85 17.99 -24.65 -42.79
N LYS A 86 18.09 -25.95 -42.52
CA LYS A 86 17.64 -26.53 -41.26
C LYS A 86 18.42 -25.85 -40.14
N PHE A 87 17.80 -24.88 -39.48
CA PHE A 87 18.33 -24.31 -38.25
C PHE A 87 18.41 -25.44 -37.22
N GLU A 88 19.61 -25.93 -36.94
CA GLU A 88 19.79 -26.95 -35.90
C GLU A 88 19.49 -26.34 -34.54
N LYS A 89 18.49 -26.90 -33.84
CA LYS A 89 18.12 -26.44 -32.51
C LYS A 89 19.27 -26.76 -31.54
N LYS A 90 19.99 -25.74 -31.07
CA LYS A 90 20.87 -25.87 -29.89
C LYS A 90 20.00 -26.04 -28.63
N SER A 91 19.56 -27.27 -28.38
CA SER A 91 18.70 -27.63 -27.24
C SER A 91 19.42 -27.58 -25.89
N GLY A 92 20.76 -27.72 -25.86
CA GLY A 92 21.53 -27.89 -24.62
C GLY A 92 21.56 -26.69 -23.66
N GLY A 93 21.41 -25.45 -24.15
CA GLY A 93 21.47 -24.25 -23.30
C GLY A 93 20.10 -23.69 -22.87
N PHE A 94 19.02 -24.18 -23.46
CA PHE A 94 17.69 -23.60 -23.33
C PHE A 94 17.12 -23.71 -21.90
N SER A 95 17.26 -24.90 -21.29
CA SER A 95 16.73 -25.18 -19.96
C SER A 95 17.35 -24.29 -18.89
N GLY A 96 18.65 -23.98 -19.00
CA GLY A 96 19.35 -23.07 -18.09
C GLY A 96 18.81 -21.64 -18.16
N VAL A 97 18.56 -21.11 -19.37
CA VAL A 97 17.98 -19.77 -19.54
C VAL A 97 16.57 -19.70 -18.97
N VAL A 98 15.74 -20.71 -19.21
CA VAL A 98 14.39 -20.77 -18.60
C VAL A 98 14.45 -20.84 -17.08
N ALA A 99 15.41 -21.59 -16.52
CA ALA A 99 15.60 -21.66 -15.08
C ALA A 99 15.98 -20.29 -14.49
N LEU A 100 16.88 -19.56 -15.16
CA LEU A 100 17.23 -18.19 -14.76
C LEU A 100 16.02 -17.25 -14.83
N LEU A 101 15.24 -17.28 -15.92
CA LEU A 101 14.02 -16.46 -16.05
C LEU A 101 12.98 -16.80 -14.97
N LYS A 102 12.81 -18.07 -14.62
CA LYS A 102 11.93 -18.49 -13.52
C LYS A 102 12.45 -18.02 -12.16
N LYS A 103 13.77 -18.05 -11.94
CA LYS A 103 14.37 -17.50 -10.72
C LYS A 103 14.09 -16.01 -10.61
N LEU A 104 14.25 -15.24 -11.69
CA LEU A 104 13.93 -13.81 -11.70
C LEU A 104 12.45 -13.56 -11.38
N ILE A 105 11.52 -14.34 -11.93
CA ILE A 105 10.09 -14.24 -11.56
C ILE A 105 9.91 -14.52 -10.06
N SER A 106 10.54 -15.57 -9.54
CA SER A 106 10.46 -15.91 -8.12
C SER A 106 11.03 -14.82 -7.21
N ASP A 107 12.13 -14.18 -7.60
CA ASP A 107 12.71 -13.07 -6.85
C ASP A 107 11.74 -11.87 -6.87
N VAL A 108 11.14 -11.53 -8.02
CA VAL A 108 10.13 -10.45 -8.14
C VAL A 108 8.86 -10.76 -7.34
N GLU A 109 8.41 -12.02 -7.28
CA GLU A 109 7.27 -12.43 -6.45
C GLU A 109 7.57 -12.29 -4.96
N LYS A 110 8.80 -12.60 -4.55
CA LYS A 110 9.26 -12.40 -3.17
C LYS A 110 9.29 -10.91 -2.82
N ASP A 111 9.91 -10.08 -3.65
CA ASP A 111 9.95 -8.62 -3.47
C ASP A 111 8.53 -8.02 -3.40
N SER A 112 7.60 -8.50 -4.24
CA SER A 112 6.20 -8.06 -4.19
C SER A 112 5.50 -8.46 -2.89
N THR A 113 5.88 -9.57 -2.27
CA THR A 113 5.27 -10.04 -1.01
C THR A 113 5.81 -9.25 0.18
N GLU A 114 7.11 -8.98 0.20
CA GLU A 114 7.76 -8.14 1.21
C GLU A 114 7.18 -6.73 1.16
N ALA A 115 7.12 -6.10 -0.01
CA ALA A 115 6.54 -4.77 -0.19
C ALA A 115 5.07 -4.68 0.26
N LYS A 116 4.25 -5.72 0.00
CA LYS A 116 2.86 -5.77 0.48
C LYS A 116 2.77 -5.84 2.01
N THR A 117 3.64 -6.64 2.61
CA THR A 117 3.67 -6.81 4.07
C THR A 117 4.10 -5.53 4.75
N GLU A 118 5.14 -4.87 4.23
CA GLU A 118 5.66 -3.62 4.75
C GLU A 118 4.64 -2.48 4.62
N GLU A 119 4.02 -2.31 3.45
CA GLU A 119 2.97 -1.31 3.26
C GLU A 119 1.77 -1.56 4.18
N LYS A 120 1.34 -2.82 4.34
CA LYS A 120 0.25 -3.17 5.26
C LYS A 120 0.60 -2.82 6.70
N ASN A 121 1.78 -3.22 7.17
CA ASN A 121 2.24 -2.92 8.53
C ASN A 121 2.38 -1.41 8.75
N SER A 122 2.87 -0.66 7.76
CA SER A 122 2.96 0.80 7.84
C SER A 122 1.59 1.47 7.94
N GLN A 123 0.58 0.96 7.23
CA GLN A 123 -0.80 1.44 7.34
C GLN A 123 -1.38 1.16 8.73
N GLU A 124 -1.24 -0.07 9.22
CA GLU A 124 -1.71 -0.46 10.57
C GLU A 124 -1.07 0.41 11.66
N GLN A 125 0.26 0.61 11.62
CA GLN A 125 0.99 1.44 12.58
C GLN A 125 0.53 2.91 12.54
N TYR A 126 0.21 3.44 11.36
CA TYR A 126 -0.30 4.80 11.24
C TYR A 126 -1.68 4.94 11.88
N GLU A 127 -2.59 4.00 11.61
CA GLU A 127 -3.93 3.98 12.19
C GLU A 127 -3.89 3.84 13.71
N GLU A 128 -3.05 2.93 14.22
CA GLU A 128 -2.81 2.73 15.65
C GLU A 128 -2.27 4.00 16.31
N PHE A 129 -1.20 4.59 15.76
CA PHE A 129 -0.63 5.83 16.27
C PHE A 129 -1.65 6.98 16.33
N MET A 130 -2.49 7.10 15.31
CA MET A 130 -3.52 8.13 15.25
C MET A 130 -4.62 7.90 16.29
N ALA A 131 -5.03 6.65 16.49
CA ALA A 131 -6.01 6.27 17.51
C ALA A 131 -5.48 6.54 18.93
N GLU A 132 -4.25 6.09 19.24
CA GLU A 132 -3.59 6.33 20.52
C GLU A 132 -3.39 7.81 20.80
N SER A 133 -2.95 8.58 19.79
CA SER A 133 -2.79 10.02 19.89
C SER A 133 -4.11 10.72 20.20
N SER A 134 -5.21 10.27 19.60
CA SER A 134 -6.54 10.80 19.87
C SER A 134 -7.01 10.49 21.29
N ALA A 135 -6.84 9.24 21.74
CA ALA A 135 -7.16 8.83 23.11
C ALA A 135 -6.33 9.60 24.14
N SER A 136 -5.01 9.70 23.93
CA SER A 136 -4.11 10.46 24.81
C SER A 136 -4.49 11.93 24.91
N ARG A 137 -4.84 12.58 23.78
CA ARG A 137 -5.35 13.96 23.81
C ARG A 137 -6.63 14.09 24.64
N ALA A 138 -7.58 13.17 24.47
CA ALA A 138 -8.83 13.18 25.22
C ALA A 138 -8.58 13.03 26.73
N ASP A 139 -7.68 12.13 27.12
CA ASP A 139 -7.34 11.91 28.54
C ASP A 139 -6.59 13.10 29.13
N LYS A 140 -5.64 13.70 28.39
CA LYS A 140 -4.96 14.93 28.83
C LYS A 140 -5.92 16.09 28.99
N VAL A 141 -6.91 16.23 28.12
CA VAL A 141 -7.95 17.27 28.26
C VAL A 141 -8.76 17.05 29.54
N LYS A 142 -9.16 15.81 29.83
CA LYS A 142 -9.86 15.48 31.09
C LYS A 142 -8.99 15.77 32.31
N GLU A 143 -7.72 15.38 32.27
CA GLU A 143 -6.75 15.61 33.35
C GLU A 143 -6.57 17.12 33.62
N ILE A 144 -6.33 17.91 32.57
CA ILE A 144 -6.22 19.38 32.68
C ILE A 144 -7.49 19.98 33.27
N THR A 145 -8.66 19.49 32.85
CA THR A 145 -9.94 19.99 33.38
C THR A 145 -10.06 19.70 34.87
N GLY A 146 -9.78 18.47 35.32
CA GLY A 146 -9.81 18.11 36.74
C GLY A 146 -8.78 18.86 37.59
N LEU A 147 -7.59 19.14 37.04
CA LEU A 147 -6.59 19.98 37.70
C LEU A 147 -7.08 21.41 37.88
N ASN A 148 -7.69 22.01 36.85
CA ASN A 148 -8.27 23.36 36.94
C ASN A 148 -9.41 23.44 37.97
N ASP A 149 -10.28 22.43 38.03
CA ASP A 149 -11.36 22.36 39.03
C ASP A 149 -10.81 22.26 40.46
N SER A 150 -9.76 21.46 40.64
CA SER A 150 -9.06 21.32 41.92
C SER A 150 -8.38 22.62 42.34
N GLU A 151 -7.72 23.30 41.39
CA GLU A 151 -7.10 24.61 41.61
C GLU A 151 -8.14 25.65 42.05
N ALA A 152 -9.27 25.75 41.35
CA ALA A 152 -10.35 26.66 41.70
C ALA A 152 -10.89 26.39 43.11
N THR A 153 -11.05 25.11 43.48
CA THR A 153 -11.50 24.69 44.81
C THR A 153 -10.50 25.10 45.91
N LEU A 154 -9.20 24.89 45.67
CA LEU A 154 -8.12 25.29 46.56
C LEU A 154 -8.06 26.80 46.75
N GLN A 155 -8.17 27.58 45.67
CA GLN A 155 -8.19 29.04 45.72
C GLN A 155 -9.39 29.58 46.51
N SER A 156 -10.57 29.00 46.31
CA SER A 156 -11.79 29.34 47.06
C SER A 156 -11.61 29.06 48.56
N SER A 157 -11.12 27.85 48.91
CA SER A 157 -10.87 27.45 50.30
C SER A 157 -9.85 28.35 51.00
N MET A 158 -8.76 28.70 50.31
CA MET A 158 -7.75 29.62 50.83
C MET A 158 -8.34 31.00 51.13
N THR A 159 -9.19 31.50 50.24
CA THR A 159 -9.86 32.80 50.40
C THR A 159 -10.80 32.78 51.61
N ALA A 160 -11.61 31.73 51.75
CA ALA A 160 -12.51 31.55 52.89
C ALA A 160 -11.73 31.47 54.22
N THR A 161 -10.69 30.62 54.29
CA THR A 161 -9.86 30.48 55.49
C THR A 161 -9.17 31.80 55.85
N LYS A 162 -8.75 32.60 54.86
CA LYS A 162 -8.17 33.93 55.11
C LYS A 162 -9.19 34.91 55.71
N ALA A 163 -10.44 34.89 55.22
CA ALA A 163 -11.52 35.71 55.78
C ALA A 163 -11.87 35.28 57.21
N ASP A 164 -11.96 33.96 57.46
CA ASP A 164 -12.23 33.39 58.77
C ASP A 164 -11.13 33.78 59.78
N LEU A 165 -9.85 33.71 59.36
CA LEU A 165 -8.73 34.14 60.18
C LEU A 165 -8.83 35.63 60.57
N GLN A 166 -9.15 36.50 59.62
CA GLN A 166 -9.32 37.94 59.89
C GLN A 166 -10.49 38.20 60.85
N SER A 167 -11.60 37.47 60.68
CA SER A 167 -12.76 37.55 61.57
C SER A 167 -12.40 37.08 62.99
N ALA A 168 -11.73 35.93 63.12
CA ALA A 168 -11.28 35.39 64.40
C ALA A 168 -10.30 36.33 65.12
N GLN A 169 -9.34 36.92 64.40
CA GLN A 169 -8.43 37.94 64.94
C GLN A 169 -9.19 39.17 65.46
N SER A 170 -10.17 39.65 64.70
CA SER A 170 -11.00 40.79 65.10
C SER A 170 -11.83 40.49 66.36
N SER A 171 -12.42 39.29 66.42
CA SER A 171 -13.17 38.80 67.58
C SER A 171 -12.28 38.69 68.82
N ALA A 172 -11.10 38.07 68.69
CA ALA A 172 -10.13 37.93 69.78
C ALA A 172 -9.68 39.29 70.35
N LEU A 173 -9.44 40.28 69.49
CA LEU A 173 -9.13 41.65 69.90
C LEU A 173 -10.30 42.31 70.65
N ALA A 174 -11.53 42.12 70.18
CA ALA A 174 -12.72 42.64 70.85
C ALA A 174 -12.88 42.01 72.26
N SER A 175 -12.74 40.69 72.38
CA SER A 175 -12.78 40.00 73.67
C SER A 175 -11.67 40.48 74.62
N SER A 176 -10.45 40.69 74.10
CA SER A 176 -9.35 41.24 74.89
C SER A 176 -9.65 42.63 75.45
N LYS A 177 -10.28 43.52 74.65
CA LYS A 177 -10.71 44.85 75.11
C LYS A 177 -11.78 44.77 76.20
N VAL A 178 -12.75 43.86 76.07
CA VAL A 178 -13.77 43.63 77.10
C VAL A 178 -13.11 43.17 78.40
N LEU A 179 -12.23 42.16 78.35
CA LEU A 179 -11.50 41.71 79.53
C LEU A 179 -10.71 42.83 80.20
N ALA A 180 -10.02 43.67 79.42
CA ALA A 180 -9.28 44.82 79.94
C ALA A 180 -10.18 45.87 80.61
N SER A 181 -11.45 46.00 80.21
CA SER A 181 -12.40 46.93 80.82
C SER A 181 -13.05 46.42 82.11
N LEU A 182 -12.97 45.12 82.40
CA LEU A 182 -13.48 44.51 83.63
C LEU A 182 -12.47 44.56 84.80
N HIS A 183 -11.20 44.86 84.52
CA HIS A 183 -10.13 45.06 85.51
C HIS A 183 -9.93 46.55 85.81
#